data_AF-A0A1L8RCR4-F1
#
_entry.id   AF-A0A1L8RCR4-F1
#
_cell.length_a   1.000
_cell.length_b   1.000
_cell.length_c   1.000
_cell.angle_alpha   90.00
_cell.angle_beta   90.00
_cell.angle_gamma   90.00
#
_symmetry.space_group_name_H-M   'P 1'
#
loop_
_entity.id
_entity.type
_entity.pdbx_description
1 polymer ?
#
loop_
_entity_poly.entity_id
_entity_poly.type
_entity_poly.pdbx_seq_one_letter_code
_entity_poly.pdbx_strand_id
1 'polypeptide(L)'
;MNLELENNDQVYIALFDIPVETSIMGFQTETLALVFGLNVHLYHGSGSTITNLEQYPEVMKAMQSLLISSSQALPYMELTKDMNFYNSQCVRVYLKTEQGIYFRELCKNDKIDTFLQGMMNYVLDEITKTGV
;
A
#
# COMPACT_ATOMS: atom_id res chain seq x y z
N MET A 1 7.65 -2.08 19.36
CA MET A 1 8.08 -1.51 18.06
C MET A 1 8.57 -0.11 18.36
N ASN A 2 9.88 0.13 18.30
CA ASN A 2 10.49 1.43 18.60
C ASN A 2 10.83 2.12 17.28
N LEU A 3 9.81 2.40 16.46
CA LEU A 3 9.98 3.25 15.30
C LEU A 3 9.82 4.69 15.79
N GLU A 4 10.93 5.41 15.91
CA GLU A 4 10.89 6.86 16.13
C GLU A 4 10.54 7.53 14.80
N LEU A 5 9.42 8.26 14.78
CA LEU A 5 9.02 9.03 13.62
C LEU A 5 9.80 10.34 13.61
N GLU A 6 10.36 10.70 12.46
CA GLU A 6 11.11 11.92 12.22
C GLU A 6 10.19 13.15 12.23
N ASN A 7 8.94 12.99 11.81
CA ASN A 7 7.92 14.03 11.82
C ASN A 7 6.50 13.43 11.74
N ASN A 8 5.50 14.26 12.03
CA ASN A 8 4.10 13.85 12.10
C ASN A 8 3.51 13.37 10.76
N ASP A 9 4.14 13.72 9.64
CA ASP A 9 3.71 13.40 8.27
C ASP A 9 4.45 12.16 7.71
N GLN A 10 5.36 11.57 8.49
CA GLN A 10 6.05 10.35 8.09
C GLN A 10 5.04 9.21 7.99
N VAL A 11 4.93 8.65 6.78
CA VAL A 11 4.13 7.45 6.52
C VAL A 11 4.95 6.23 6.92
N TYR A 12 4.44 5.44 7.87
CA TYR A 12 5.13 4.24 8.35
C TYR A 12 4.37 2.94 8.10
N ILE A 13 3.10 3.01 7.71
CA ILE A 13 2.36 1.88 7.14
C ILE A 13 1.64 2.37 5.89
N ALA A 14 1.68 1.57 4.83
CA ALA A 14 0.86 1.77 3.65
C ALA A 14 0.13 0.48 3.29
N LEU A 15 -1.16 0.58 3.01
CA LEU A 15 -1.98 -0.52 2.49
C LEU A 15 -2.56 -0.10 1.13
N PHE A 16 -2.51 -1.01 0.16
CA PHE A 16 -3.17 -0.87 -1.13
C PHE A 16 -4.09 -2.07 -1.33
N ASP A 17 -5.39 -1.84 -1.29
CA ASP A 17 -6.37 -2.85 -1.72
C ASP A 17 -6.58 -2.69 -3.22
N ILE A 18 -6.08 -3.65 -3.98
CA ILE A 18 -6.02 -3.67 -5.45
C ILE A 18 -7.17 -4.54 -5.95
N PRO A 19 -8.10 -4.00 -6.77
CA PRO A 19 -9.14 -4.80 -7.36
C PRO A 19 -8.56 -5.80 -8.37
N VAL A 20 -9.01 -7.04 -8.31
CA VAL A 20 -8.59 -8.12 -9.21
C VAL A 20 -9.79 -8.60 -10.02
N GLU A 21 -9.63 -8.71 -11.33
CA GLU A 21 -10.67 -9.28 -12.21
C GLU A 21 -10.78 -10.79 -11.98
N THR A 22 -11.89 -11.22 -11.37
CA THR A 22 -12.20 -12.64 -11.17
C THR A 22 -13.70 -12.86 -11.12
N SER A 23 -14.13 -14.04 -11.60
CA SER A 23 -15.52 -14.49 -11.51
C SER A 23 -15.86 -15.12 -10.16
N ILE A 24 -14.87 -15.32 -9.28
CA ILE A 24 -15.04 -15.95 -7.97
C ILE A 24 -15.36 -14.88 -6.91
N MET A 25 -16.52 -15.01 -6.29
CA MET A 25 -16.94 -14.11 -5.21
C MET A 25 -16.00 -14.25 -4.00
N GLY A 26 -15.49 -13.12 -3.50
CA GLY A 26 -14.53 -13.04 -2.39
C GLY A 26 -13.07 -12.93 -2.82
N PHE A 27 -12.74 -13.20 -4.08
CA PHE A 27 -11.35 -13.19 -4.58
C PHE A 27 -10.97 -11.88 -5.29
N GLN A 28 -11.87 -10.89 -5.29
CA GLN A 28 -11.75 -9.70 -6.13
C GLN A 28 -10.78 -8.64 -5.60
N THR A 29 -9.98 -8.94 -4.58
CA THR A 29 -9.05 -7.98 -4.02
C THR A 29 -7.75 -8.66 -3.62
N GLU A 30 -6.66 -7.96 -3.89
CA GLU A 30 -5.32 -8.25 -3.38
C GLU A 30 -4.86 -7.07 -2.54
N THR A 31 -4.33 -7.31 -1.34
CA THR A 31 -3.87 -6.25 -0.45
C THR A 31 -2.35 -6.29 -0.34
N LEU A 32 -1.68 -5.26 -0.85
CA LEU A 32 -0.26 -4.99 -0.59
C LEU A 32 -0.16 -4.26 0.75
N ALA A 33 0.54 -4.86 1.72
CA ALA A 33 0.73 -4.30 3.05
C ALA A 33 2.22 -4.05 3.34
N LEU A 34 2.54 -2.79 3.64
CA LEU A 34 3.91 -2.31 3.84
C LEU A 34 4.05 -1.71 5.23
N VAL A 35 5.03 -2.17 6.00
CA VAL A 35 5.38 -1.62 7.32
C VAL A 35 6.85 -1.21 7.30
N PHE A 36 7.12 0.07 7.60
CA PHE A 36 8.44 0.66 7.47
C PHE A 36 9.52 -0.14 8.20
N GLY A 37 10.53 -0.58 7.45
CA GLY A 37 11.69 -1.30 7.99
C GLY A 37 11.38 -2.68 8.58
N LEU A 38 10.16 -3.21 8.36
CA LEU A 38 9.72 -4.48 8.93
C LEU A 38 9.25 -5.44 7.85
N ASN A 39 8.07 -5.23 7.29
CA ASN A 39 7.37 -6.26 6.53
C ASN A 39 6.88 -5.73 5.19
N VAL A 40 6.96 -6.57 4.16
CA VAL A 40 6.27 -6.42 2.89
C VAL A 40 5.47 -7.67 2.64
N HIS A 41 4.14 -7.58 2.64
CA HIS A 41 3.26 -8.72 2.45
C HIS A 41 2.26 -8.45 1.32
N LEU A 42 1.86 -9.52 0.65
CA LEU A 42 0.78 -9.54 -0.33
C LEU A 42 -0.27 -10.55 0.13
N TYR A 43 -1.51 -10.08 0.33
CA TYR A 43 -2.64 -10.92 0.72
C TYR A 43 -3.61 -11.03 -0.45
N HIS A 44 -3.95 -12.24 -0.86
CA HIS A 44 -4.92 -12.44 -1.93
C HIS A 44 -6.30 -12.73 -1.34
N GLY A 45 -7.36 -12.30 -2.00
CA GLY A 45 -8.75 -12.58 -1.58
C GLY A 45 -9.09 -14.08 -1.54
N SER A 46 -8.25 -14.92 -2.14
CA SER A 46 -8.29 -16.38 -1.99
C SER A 46 -7.96 -16.90 -0.58
N GLY A 47 -7.38 -16.04 0.26
CA GLY A 47 -6.77 -16.41 1.54
C GLY A 47 -5.30 -16.83 1.42
N SER A 48 -4.72 -16.90 0.22
CA SER A 48 -3.27 -17.09 0.06
C SER A 48 -2.50 -15.82 0.40
N THR A 49 -1.25 -15.98 0.82
CA THR A 49 -0.39 -14.86 1.22
C THR A 49 1.05 -15.08 0.78
N ILE A 50 1.70 -14.00 0.35
CA ILE A 50 3.14 -13.94 0.13
C ILE A 50 3.73 -13.04 1.21
N THR A 51 4.61 -13.59 2.04
CA THR A 51 5.23 -12.90 3.18
C THR A 51 6.74 -13.08 3.14
N ASN A 52 7.47 -12.48 4.10
CA ASN A 52 8.93 -12.54 4.15
C ASN A 52 9.59 -11.96 2.88
N LEU A 53 8.95 -10.95 2.27
CA LEU A 53 9.48 -10.27 1.08
C LEU A 53 10.56 -9.24 1.45
N GLU A 54 10.62 -8.83 2.72
CA GLU A 54 11.65 -7.95 3.29
C GLU A 54 13.06 -8.52 3.21
N GLN A 55 13.21 -9.84 3.00
CA GLN A 55 14.52 -10.46 2.79
C GLN A 55 15.16 -10.06 1.45
N TYR A 56 14.37 -9.56 0.49
CA TYR A 56 14.85 -9.13 -0.82
C TYR A 56 15.24 -7.65 -0.78
N PRO A 57 16.53 -7.28 -0.98
CA PRO A 57 16.98 -5.91 -0.81
C PRO A 57 16.30 -4.89 -1.74
N GLU A 58 16.02 -5.28 -2.99
CA GLU A 58 15.34 -4.38 -3.94
C GLU A 58 13.86 -4.16 -3.58
N VAL A 59 13.17 -5.18 -3.04
CA VAL A 59 11.80 -5.02 -2.52
C VAL A 59 11.80 -4.07 -1.32
N MET A 60 12.76 -4.22 -0.41
CA MET A 60 12.90 -3.31 0.73
C MET A 60 13.17 -1.87 0.30
N LYS A 61 14.05 -1.68 -0.68
CA LYS A 61 14.36 -0.37 -1.23
C LYS A 61 13.14 0.26 -1.91
N ALA A 62 12.35 -0.52 -2.65
CA ALA A 62 11.11 -0.06 -3.25
C ALA A 62 10.07 0.33 -2.18
N MET A 63 9.88 -0.50 -1.15
CA MET A 63 8.99 -0.20 -0.03
C MET A 63 9.40 1.08 0.71
N GLN A 64 10.68 1.25 1.02
CA GLN A 64 11.19 2.46 1.67
C GLN A 64 10.96 3.69 0.80
N SER A 65 11.23 3.59 -0.51
CA SER A 65 10.98 4.67 -1.47
C SER A 65 9.50 5.06 -1.49
N LEU A 66 8.59 4.09 -1.47
CA LEU A 66 7.14 4.32 -1.38
C LEU A 66 6.79 5.08 -0.11
N LEU A 67 7.19 4.57 1.06
CA LEU A 67 6.78 5.14 2.35
C LEU A 67 7.33 6.56 2.54
N ILE A 68 8.61 6.79 2.22
CA ILE A 68 9.23 8.12 2.32
C ILE A 68 8.51 9.13 1.41
N SER A 69 8.24 8.74 0.17
CA SER A 69 7.65 9.65 -0.82
C SER A 69 6.14 9.86 -0.61
N SER A 70 5.44 8.96 0.06
CA SER A 70 3.98 9.00 0.21
C SER A 70 3.48 10.18 1.06
N SER A 71 4.35 10.80 1.87
CA SER A 71 4.05 12.03 2.61
C SER A 71 3.53 13.16 1.71
N GLN A 72 4.01 13.24 0.46
CA GLN A 72 3.58 14.26 -0.51
C GLN A 72 2.12 14.11 -0.97
N ALA A 73 1.52 12.93 -0.78
CA ALA A 73 0.13 12.65 -1.15
C ALA A 73 -0.86 13.06 -0.06
N LEU A 74 -0.42 13.17 1.21
CA LEU A 74 -1.29 13.39 2.37
C LEU A 74 -2.22 14.62 2.24
N PRO A 75 -1.78 15.78 1.71
CA PRO A 75 -2.66 16.95 1.55
C PRO A 75 -3.84 16.72 0.60
N TYR A 76 -3.80 15.66 -0.20
CA TYR A 76 -4.81 15.30 -1.19
C TYR A 76 -5.62 14.06 -0.78
N MET A 77 -5.46 13.57 0.45
CA MET A 77 -6.15 12.41 0.99
C MET A 77 -7.08 12.82 2.13
N GLU A 78 -8.03 11.96 2.46
CA GLU A 78 -9.00 12.19 3.53
C GLU A 78 -8.56 11.49 4.81
N LEU A 79 -8.51 12.21 5.93
CA LEU A 79 -8.27 11.58 7.23
C LEU A 79 -9.50 10.76 7.62
N THR A 80 -9.35 9.44 7.76
CA THR A 80 -10.46 8.52 8.04
C THR A 80 -10.29 7.79 9.36
N LYS A 81 -11.42 7.42 9.96
CA LYS A 81 -11.52 6.41 11.03
C LYS A 81 -12.26 5.16 10.57
N ASP A 82 -12.86 5.21 9.39
CA ASP A 82 -13.57 4.11 8.77
C ASP A 82 -12.58 3.27 7.96
N MET A 83 -12.46 2.01 8.36
CA MET A 83 -11.64 0.99 7.70
C MET A 83 -12.49 -0.21 7.28
N ASN A 84 -13.82 -0.03 7.21
CA ASN A 84 -14.70 -1.09 6.76
C ASN A 84 -14.38 -1.45 5.31
N PHE A 85 -14.19 -2.74 5.07
CA PHE A 85 -13.94 -3.25 3.73
C PHE A 85 -15.21 -3.13 2.87
N TYR A 86 -15.02 -2.71 1.62
CA TYR A 86 -16.02 -2.77 0.56
C TYR A 86 -15.35 -3.04 -0.79
N ASN A 87 -16.10 -3.63 -1.71
CA ASN A 87 -15.60 -3.85 -3.06
C ASN A 87 -15.60 -2.53 -3.84
N SER A 88 -14.44 -2.17 -4.38
CA SER A 88 -14.26 -1.00 -5.24
C SER A 88 -13.68 -1.45 -6.59
N GLN A 89 -13.92 -0.66 -7.64
CA GLN A 89 -13.27 -0.84 -8.95
C GLN A 89 -11.93 -0.11 -9.03
N CYS A 90 -11.58 0.67 -8.00
CA CYS A 90 -10.34 1.41 -7.91
C CYS A 90 -9.45 0.86 -6.81
N VAL A 91 -8.15 1.12 -6.92
CA VAL A 91 -7.21 0.86 -5.83
C VAL A 91 -7.56 1.78 -4.65
N ARG A 92 -7.73 1.18 -3.47
CA ARG A 92 -7.95 1.91 -2.21
C ARG A 92 -6.63 1.98 -1.45
N VAL A 93 -6.19 3.19 -1.13
CA VAL A 93 -4.92 3.45 -0.45
C VAL A 93 -5.16 3.96 0.94
N TYR A 94 -4.45 3.37 1.91
CA TYR A 94 -4.44 3.79 3.30
C TYR A 94 -3.01 4.07 3.73
N LEU A 95 -2.73 5.30 4.16
CA LEU A 95 -1.41 5.71 4.65
C LEU A 95 -1.52 6.05 6.15
N LYS A 96 -0.78 5.33 6.98
CA LYS A 96 -0.71 5.59 8.43
C LYS A 96 0.44 6.54 8.72
N THR A 97 0.12 7.64 9.40
CA THR A 97 1.07 8.56 10.02
C THR A 97 0.82 8.65 11.53
N GLU A 98 1.52 9.52 12.26
CA GLU A 98 1.22 9.78 13.67
C GLU A 98 -0.21 10.34 13.84
N GLN A 99 -0.61 11.24 12.93
CA GLN A 99 -1.87 11.98 13.01
C GLN A 99 -3.12 11.11 12.77
N GLY A 100 -2.97 9.98 12.05
CA GLY A 100 -4.08 9.07 11.79
C GLY A 100 -3.87 8.24 10.53
N ILE A 101 -4.97 7.86 9.88
CA ILE A 101 -4.97 7.11 8.63
C ILE A 101 -5.55 8.02 7.55
N TYR A 102 -4.77 8.24 6.50
CA TYR A 102 -5.19 8.98 5.33
C TYR A 102 -5.65 7.99 4.27
N PHE A 103 -6.83 8.23 3.71
CA PHE A 103 -7.49 7.35 2.77
C PHE A 103 -7.77 8.07 1.45
N ARG A 104 -7.65 7.31 0.35
CA ARG A 104 -8.05 7.76 -0.98
C ARG A 104 -8.31 6.57 -1.91
N GLU A 105 -9.34 6.68 -2.74
CA GLU A 105 -9.53 5.82 -3.91
C GLU A 105 -8.88 6.42 -5.15
N LEU A 106 -8.06 5.63 -5.86
CA LEU A 106 -7.32 6.08 -7.03
C LEU A 106 -8.18 5.95 -8.31
N CYS A 107 -9.31 6.66 -8.35
CA CYS A 107 -10.27 6.63 -9.47
C CYS A 107 -10.18 7.84 -10.42
N LYS A 108 -9.56 8.95 -9.96
CA LYS A 108 -9.63 10.26 -10.62
C LYS A 108 -8.61 10.39 -11.75
N ASN A 109 -7.60 9.53 -11.77
CA ASN A 109 -6.47 9.59 -12.72
C ASN A 109 -5.79 10.97 -12.72
N ASP A 110 -5.74 11.62 -11.56
CA ASP A 110 -4.98 12.84 -11.38
C ASP A 110 -3.51 12.55 -11.05
N LYS A 111 -2.70 13.60 -10.89
CA LYS A 111 -1.26 13.46 -10.63
C LYS A 111 -0.95 12.64 -9.37
N ILE A 112 -1.80 12.71 -8.34
CA ILE A 112 -1.59 11.99 -7.08
C ILE A 112 -1.96 10.52 -7.26
N ASP A 113 -3.03 10.24 -7.99
CA ASP A 113 -3.40 8.87 -8.34
C ASP A 113 -2.31 8.20 -9.17
N THR A 114 -1.82 8.86 -10.23
CA THR A 114 -0.70 8.35 -11.04
C THR A 114 0.56 8.13 -10.21
N PHE A 115 0.86 9.05 -9.28
CA PHE A 115 2.02 8.92 -8.40
C PHE A 115 1.90 7.71 -7.47
N LEU A 116 0.78 7.56 -6.74
CA LEU A 116 0.57 6.45 -5.81
C LEU A 116 0.50 5.11 -6.54
N GLN A 117 -0.17 5.04 -7.69
CA GLN A 117 -0.17 3.86 -8.55
C GLN A 117 1.24 3.51 -9.04
N GLY A 118 2.03 4.51 -9.45
CA GLY A 118 3.41 4.30 -9.88
C GLY A 118 4.29 3.73 -8.78
N MET A 119 4.18 4.25 -7.56
CA MET A 119 4.93 3.73 -6.41
C MET A 119 4.47 2.31 -6.04
N MET A 120 3.17 2.05 -6.05
CA MET A 120 2.62 0.70 -5.82
C MET A 120 3.14 -0.30 -6.85
N ASN A 121 3.05 0.04 -8.15
CA ASN A 121 3.52 -0.81 -9.23
C ASN A 121 5.02 -1.06 -9.15
N TYR A 122 5.81 -0.06 -8.76
CA TYR A 122 7.25 -0.26 -8.55
C TYR A 122 7.53 -1.35 -7.48
N VAL A 123 6.80 -1.34 -6.36
CA VAL A 123 6.94 -2.38 -5.34
C VAL A 123 6.51 -3.75 -5.88
N LEU A 124 5.37 -3.82 -6.56
CA LEU A 124 4.87 -5.06 -7.16
C LEU A 124 5.81 -5.63 -8.23
N ASP A 125 6.43 -4.77 -9.03
CA ASP A 125 7.43 -5.16 -10.03
C ASP A 125 8.67 -5.77 -9.37
N GLU A 126 9.17 -5.19 -8.28
CA GLU A 126 10.29 -5.77 -7.53
C GLU A 126 9.90 -7.10 -6.88
N ILE A 127 8.68 -7.22 -6.34
CA ILE A 127 8.17 -8.50 -5.81
C ILE A 127 8.14 -9.55 -6.93
N THR A 128 7.60 -9.21 -8.10
CA THR A 128 7.50 -10.15 -9.24
C THR A 128 8.86 -10.69 -9.67
N LYS A 129 9.92 -9.87 -9.62
CA LYS A 129 11.30 -10.28 -9.97
C LYS A 129 11.89 -11.31 -9.00
N THR A 130 11.34 -11.46 -7.80
CA THR A 130 11.80 -12.46 -6.83
C THR A 130 11.40 -13.89 -7.20
N GLY A 131 10.36 -14.04 -8.04
CA GLY A 131 9.86 -15.33 -8.52
C GLY A 131 9.08 -16.16 -7.49
N VAL A 132 8.67 -15.55 -6.36
CA VAL A 132 7.77 -16.17 -5.39
C VAL A 132 6.31 -16.03 -5.74
#